data_AF-A0A7S3M4F4-F1
#
_entry.id   AF-A0A7S3M4F4-F1
#
_cell.length_a   1.000
_cell.length_b   1.000
_cell.length_c   1.000
_cell.angle_alpha   90.00
_cell.angle_beta   90.00
_cell.angle_gamma   90.00
#
_symmetry.space_group_name_H-M   'P 1'
#
loop_
_entity.id
_entity.type
_entity.pdbx_description
1 polymer ?
#
loop_
_entity_poly.entity_id
_entity_poly.type
_entity_poly.pdbx_seq_one_letter_code
_entity_poly.pdbx_strand_id
1 'polypeptide(L)'
;KRLRPTLGYKVGMRMGHGVRDETAETKLHYVTTGYLVQLMVHRPEALKRCTHVIIDEVHERSVDGDLICLLVRDLMLVYPKLRVILMSATINTDLYRDYFSQRDNGTFGTMKCLSVGAKRFPVE
;
A
#
# COMPACT_ATOMS: atom_id res chain seq x y z
N LYS A 1 -6.69 -1.86 -15.61
CA LYS A 1 -7.16 -1.35 -16.93
C LYS A 1 -7.85 0.03 -16.90
N ARG A 2 -8.28 0.61 -15.75
CA ARG A 2 -9.16 1.81 -15.71
C ARG A 2 -8.52 3.17 -15.38
N LEU A 3 -7.27 3.27 -14.93
CA LEU A 3 -6.72 4.54 -14.39
C LEU A 3 -5.97 5.41 -15.39
N ARG A 4 -5.46 4.84 -16.47
CA ARG A 4 -4.73 5.58 -17.51
C ARG A 4 -5.57 6.63 -18.24
N PRO A 5 -6.84 6.38 -18.59
CA PRO A 5 -7.64 7.36 -19.33
C PRO A 5 -7.91 8.65 -18.53
N THR A 6 -8.01 8.56 -17.21
CA THR A 6 -8.49 9.69 -16.38
C THR A 6 -7.35 10.56 -15.84
N LEU A 7 -6.14 10.03 -15.69
CA LEU A 7 -5.00 10.77 -15.12
C LEU A 7 -4.10 11.48 -16.15
N GLY A 8 -4.40 11.37 -17.45
CA GLY A 8 -3.59 11.97 -18.50
C GLY A 8 -2.29 11.20 -18.69
N TYR A 9 -1.27 11.40 -17.87
CA TYR A 9 0.06 10.77 -17.99
C TYR A 9 0.74 10.88 -16.62
N LYS A 10 1.01 9.76 -15.93
CA LYS A 10 1.83 9.65 -14.66
C LYS A 10 1.74 8.30 -13.94
N VAL A 11 0.98 7.32 -14.45
CA VAL A 11 0.79 6.02 -13.79
C VAL A 11 1.61 4.95 -14.50
N GLY A 12 2.57 4.37 -13.79
CA GLY A 12 3.32 3.21 -14.24
C GLY A 12 2.86 1.93 -13.56
N MET A 13 3.34 0.81 -14.08
CA MET A 13 3.00 -0.54 -13.61
C MET A 13 4.26 -1.41 -13.49
N ARG A 14 4.29 -2.22 -12.43
CA ARG A 14 5.32 -3.23 -12.18
C ARG A 14 4.72 -4.53 -11.69
N MET A 15 5.12 -5.63 -12.31
CA MET A 15 4.63 -6.96 -11.90
C MET A 15 5.76 -7.96 -11.90
N GLY A 16 5.61 -9.01 -11.09
CA GLY A 16 6.56 -10.11 -10.94
C GLY A 16 6.64 -11.06 -12.14
N HIS A 17 6.76 -10.53 -13.36
CA HIS A 17 7.06 -11.29 -14.60
C HIS A 17 7.80 -10.40 -15.62
N GLY A 18 8.52 -9.37 -15.16
CA GLY A 18 9.23 -8.44 -16.03
C GLY A 18 8.35 -7.37 -16.68
N VAL A 19 7.05 -7.30 -16.36
CA VAL A 19 6.19 -6.21 -16.83
C VAL A 19 6.66 -4.90 -16.21
N ARG A 20 7.23 -4.05 -17.07
CA ARG A 20 7.73 -2.71 -16.76
C ARG A 20 7.10 -1.74 -17.73
N ASP A 21 6.17 -0.96 -17.21
CA ASP A 21 5.53 0.12 -17.95
C ASP A 21 5.63 1.39 -17.11
N GLU A 22 6.70 2.14 -17.26
CA GLU A 22 6.92 3.41 -16.57
C GLU A 22 7.76 4.34 -17.45
N THR A 23 7.65 5.64 -17.19
CA THR A 23 8.49 6.68 -17.79
C THR A 23 9.14 7.50 -16.69
N ALA A 24 10.06 8.39 -17.06
CA ALA A 24 10.64 9.35 -16.11
C ALA A 24 9.59 10.26 -15.44
N GLU A 25 8.42 10.39 -16.06
CA GLU A 25 7.30 11.20 -15.55
C GLU A 25 6.35 10.41 -14.64
N THR A 26 6.54 9.09 -14.49
CA THR A 26 5.71 8.27 -13.61
C THR A 26 5.83 8.77 -12.17
N LYS A 27 4.68 9.08 -11.56
CA LYS A 27 4.56 9.51 -10.15
C LYS A 27 3.78 8.51 -9.30
N LEU A 28 3.07 7.57 -9.92
CA LEU A 28 2.31 6.53 -9.25
C LEU A 28 2.65 5.17 -9.87
N HIS A 29 3.06 4.20 -9.06
CA HIS A 29 3.34 2.84 -9.51
C HIS A 29 2.26 1.90 -8.98
N TYR A 30 1.57 1.22 -9.89
CA TYR A 30 0.78 0.03 -9.55
C TYR A 30 1.70 -1.18 -9.56
N VAL A 31 1.74 -1.87 -8.43
CA VAL A 31 2.63 -3.01 -8.26
C VAL A 31 1.87 -4.23 -7.78
N THR A 32 2.28 -5.42 -8.18
CA THR A 32 1.79 -6.64 -7.53
C THR A 32 2.45 -6.80 -6.16
N THR A 33 1.73 -7.42 -5.22
CA THR A 33 2.18 -7.73 -3.86
C THR A 33 3.56 -8.39 -3.86
N GLY A 34 3.74 -9.48 -4.62
CA GLY A 34 5.02 -10.18 -4.71
C GLY A 34 6.17 -9.34 -5.28
N TYR A 35 5.91 -8.45 -6.24
CA TYR A 35 6.95 -7.55 -6.76
C TYR A 35 7.40 -6.56 -5.68
N LEU A 36 6.45 -6.01 -4.91
CA LEU A 36 6.76 -5.06 -3.85
C LEU A 36 7.58 -5.72 -2.73
N VAL A 37 7.19 -6.93 -2.30
CA VAL A 37 7.98 -7.72 -1.34
C VAL A 37 9.41 -7.91 -1.84
N GLN A 38 9.57 -8.37 -3.08
CA GLN A 38 10.90 -8.59 -3.66
C GLN A 38 11.72 -7.29 -3.74
N LEU A 39 11.09 -6.17 -4.12
CA LEU A 39 11.72 -4.85 -4.17
C LEU A 39 12.19 -4.41 -2.77
N MET A 40 11.35 -4.56 -1.75
CA MET A 40 11.67 -4.17 -0.37
C MET A 40 12.82 -4.98 0.23
N VAL A 41 12.83 -6.29 -0.03
CA VAL A 41 13.85 -7.20 0.51
C VAL A 41 15.21 -6.97 -0.16
N HIS A 42 15.25 -6.76 -1.48
CA HIS A 42 16.51 -6.69 -2.22
C HIS A 42 17.02 -5.26 -2.45
N ARG A 43 16.12 -4.26 -2.47
CA ARG A 43 16.41 -2.86 -2.82
C ARG A 43 15.53 -1.86 -2.02
N PRO A 44 15.58 -1.88 -0.68
CA PRO A 44 14.75 -0.99 0.15
C PRO A 44 14.99 0.51 -0.11
N GLU A 45 16.17 0.89 -0.59
CA GLU A 45 16.52 2.26 -0.99
C GLU A 45 15.68 2.79 -2.17
N ALA A 46 15.11 1.89 -2.99
CA ALA A 46 14.20 2.28 -4.06
C ALA A 46 12.96 3.02 -3.53
N LEU A 47 12.56 2.75 -2.28
CA LEU A 47 11.41 3.38 -1.63
C LEU A 47 11.76 4.70 -0.94
N LYS A 48 13.02 5.13 -0.91
CA LYS A 48 13.45 6.39 -0.30
C LYS A 48 12.76 7.63 -0.91
N ARG A 49 12.42 7.57 -2.19
CA ARG A 49 11.70 8.64 -2.90
C ARG A 49 10.18 8.50 -2.80
N CYS A 50 9.69 7.41 -2.22
CA CYS A 50 8.27 7.16 -2.03
C CYS A 50 7.76 7.98 -0.85
N THR A 51 6.64 8.68 -1.06
CA THR A 51 5.98 9.45 0.00
C THR A 51 4.80 8.69 0.61
N HIS A 52 4.17 7.81 -0.17
CA HIS A 52 2.95 7.11 0.21
C HIS A 52 2.98 5.67 -0.31
N VAL A 53 2.69 4.71 0.56
CA VAL A 53 2.39 3.32 0.18
C VAL A 53 0.90 3.07 0.40
N ILE A 54 0.23 2.55 -0.62
CA ILE A 54 -1.18 2.17 -0.54
C ILE A 54 -1.23 0.65 -0.65
N ILE A 55 -1.77 0.00 0.37
CA ILE A 55 -2.01 -1.45 0.38
C ILE A 55 -3.50 -1.64 0.14
N ASP A 56 -3.83 -2.23 -1.01
CA ASP A 56 -5.21 -2.51 -1.40
C ASP A 56 -5.64 -3.92 -0.95
N GLU A 57 -6.95 -4.12 -0.82
CA GLU A 57 -7.60 -5.38 -0.45
C GLU A 57 -7.01 -6.10 0.77
N VAL A 58 -6.64 -5.34 1.81
CA VAL A 58 -6.07 -5.91 3.05
C VAL A 58 -7.02 -6.90 3.77
N HIS A 59 -8.29 -6.98 3.37
CA HIS A 59 -9.24 -7.96 3.92
C HIS A 59 -8.99 -9.40 3.47
N GLU A 60 -8.23 -9.64 2.39
CA GLU A 60 -7.98 -11.00 1.90
C GLU A 60 -7.07 -11.82 2.82
N ARG A 61 -6.38 -11.17 3.79
CA ARG A 61 -5.46 -11.80 4.77
C ARG A 61 -4.55 -12.87 4.15
N SER A 62 -3.96 -12.54 3.00
CA SER A 62 -2.97 -13.38 2.37
C SER A 62 -1.63 -13.27 3.09
N VAL A 63 -0.82 -14.33 3.03
CA VAL A 63 0.54 -14.36 3.60
C VAL A 63 1.39 -13.20 3.06
N ASP A 64 1.27 -12.93 1.76
CA ASP A 64 1.99 -11.82 1.13
C ASP A 64 1.48 -10.45 1.60
N GLY A 65 0.18 -10.30 1.87
CA GLY A 65 -0.41 -9.08 2.42
C GLY A 65 0.09 -8.77 3.83
N ASP A 66 0.15 -9.79 4.69
CA ASP A 66 0.68 -9.66 6.05
C ASP A 66 2.19 -9.35 6.04
N LEU A 67 2.94 -9.99 5.13
CA LEU A 67 4.37 -9.72 4.96
C LEU A 67 4.62 -8.28 4.51
N ILE A 68 3.81 -7.73 3.58
CA ILE A 68 3.92 -6.31 3.22
C ILE A 68 3.61 -5.41 4.41
N CYS A 69 2.58 -5.72 5.21
CA CYS A 69 2.27 -4.92 6.40
C CYS A 69 3.47 -4.86 7.36
N LEU A 70 4.16 -5.99 7.57
CA LEU A 70 5.38 -6.06 8.37
C LEU A 70 6.51 -5.21 7.78
N LEU A 71 6.85 -5.45 6.51
CA LEU A 71 7.94 -4.73 5.85
C LEU A 71 7.68 -3.22 5.80
N VAL A 72 6.43 -2.82 5.56
CA VAL A 72 6.04 -1.41 5.49
C VAL A 72 6.13 -0.76 6.87
N ARG A 73 5.70 -1.46 7.93
CA ARG A 73 5.83 -0.98 9.30
C ARG A 73 7.30 -0.72 9.65
N ASP A 74 8.20 -1.61 9.26
CA ASP A 74 9.64 -1.42 9.48
C ASP A 74 10.20 -0.26 8.65
N LEU A 75 9.75 -0.09 7.40
CA LEU A 75 10.15 1.06 6.58
C LEU A 75 9.67 2.40 7.15
N MET A 76 8.52 2.45 7.83
CA MET A 76 8.07 3.68 8.49
C MET A 76 9.01 4.10 9.62
N LEU A 77 9.74 3.16 10.24
CA LEU A 77 10.77 3.48 11.24
C LEU A 77 11.99 4.13 10.59
N VAL A 78 12.38 3.67 9.41
CA VAL A 78 13.54 4.16 8.66
C VAL A 78 13.22 5.48 7.95
N TYR A 79 12.01 5.63 7.44
CA TYR A 79 11.55 6.77 6.66
C TYR A 79 10.37 7.47 7.36
N PRO A 80 10.63 8.39 8.32
CA PRO A 80 9.57 9.01 9.14
C PRO A 80 8.59 9.90 8.35
N LYS A 81 8.92 10.23 7.09
CA LYS A 81 8.04 10.98 6.18
C LYS A 81 7.10 10.07 5.37
N LEU A 82 7.32 8.75 5.39
CA LEU A 82 6.51 7.78 4.67
C LEU A 82 5.12 7.68 5.31
N ARG A 83 4.08 7.78 4.49
CA ARG A 83 2.70 7.56 4.93
C ARG A 83 2.16 6.27 4.34
N VAL A 84 1.32 5.58 5.10
CA VAL A 84 0.74 4.30 4.70
C VAL A 84 -0.78 4.43 4.72
N ILE A 85 -1.42 3.95 3.66
CA ILE A 85 -2.87 3.91 3.51
C ILE A 85 -3.26 2.45 3.31
N LEU A 86 -4.12 1.95 4.18
CA LEU A 86 -4.73 0.63 4.06
C LEU A 86 -6.11 0.81 3.45
N MET A 87 -6.38 0.15 2.32
CA MET A 87 -7.66 0.16 1.63
C MET A 87 -8.25 -1.25 1.65
N SER A 88 -9.56 -1.35 1.95
CA SER A 88 -10.27 -2.61 1.99
C SER A 88 -11.78 -2.39 2.03
N ALA A 89 -12.53 -3.36 1.50
CA ALA A 89 -13.99 -3.37 1.52
C ALA A 89 -14.58 -3.71 2.91
N THR A 90 -13.86 -4.46 3.74
CA THR A 90 -14.36 -5.05 5.01
C THR A 90 -13.28 -5.06 6.10
N ILE A 91 -12.56 -3.95 6.26
CA ILE A 91 -11.42 -3.90 7.17
C ILE A 91 -11.82 -4.01 8.65
N ASN A 92 -11.14 -4.89 9.40
CA ASN A 92 -11.17 -4.86 10.86
C ASN A 92 -10.24 -3.73 11.34
N THR A 93 -10.81 -2.56 11.62
CA THR A 93 -10.07 -1.35 11.93
C THR A 93 -9.23 -1.47 13.20
N ASP A 94 -9.71 -2.21 14.20
CA ASP A 94 -9.07 -2.27 15.51
C ASP A 94 -7.80 -3.13 15.43
N LEU A 95 -7.85 -4.27 14.74
CA LEU A 95 -6.68 -5.10 14.49
C LEU A 95 -5.53 -4.32 13.84
N TYR A 96 -5.82 -3.59 12.76
CA TYR A 96 -4.79 -2.82 12.05
C TYR A 96 -4.36 -1.59 12.83
N ARG A 97 -5.27 -0.95 13.58
CA ARG A 97 -4.91 0.15 14.49
C ARG A 97 -3.93 -0.33 15.54
N ASP A 98 -4.18 -1.48 16.15
CA ASP A 98 -3.31 -2.04 17.20
C ASP A 98 -1.96 -2.43 16.60
N TYR A 99 -1.97 -3.15 15.48
CA TYR A 99 -0.75 -3.57 14.78
C TYR A 99 0.16 -2.41 14.37
N PHE A 100 -0.43 -1.32 13.83
CA PHE A 100 0.32 -0.15 13.40
C PHE A 100 0.52 0.89 14.49
N SER A 101 -0.10 0.78 15.68
CA SER A 101 0.14 1.73 16.79
C SER A 101 1.30 1.31 17.68
N GLN A 102 1.56 0.01 17.78
CA GLN A 102 2.66 -0.54 18.58
C GLN A 102 4.02 -0.31 17.89
N ARG A 103 4.97 0.22 18.67
CA ARG A 103 6.37 0.41 18.26
C ARG A 103 7.25 -0.11 19.39
N ASP A 104 8.35 -0.77 19.06
CA ASP A 104 9.33 -1.22 20.07
C ASP A 104 10.03 -0.05 20.80
N ASN A 105 9.83 1.22 20.39
CA ASN A 105 10.40 2.42 21.04
C ASN A 105 9.62 3.74 20.73
N GLY A 106 8.28 3.69 20.75
CA GLY A 106 7.43 4.90 20.56
C GLY A 106 5.99 4.57 20.15
N THR A 107 5.26 5.53 19.61
CA THR A 107 3.93 5.30 19.02
C THR A 107 3.97 5.80 17.57
N PHE A 108 3.51 4.99 16.62
CA PHE A 108 3.11 5.58 15.35
C PHE A 108 1.86 6.42 15.61
N GLY A 109 1.72 7.56 14.92
CA GLY A 109 0.56 8.44 15.11
C GLY A 109 -0.76 7.70 14.96
N THR A 110 -1.82 8.21 15.58
CA THR A 110 -3.15 7.56 15.56
C THR A 110 -3.62 7.29 14.13
N MET A 111 -4.02 6.04 13.85
CA MET A 111 -4.61 5.66 12.57
C MET A 111 -5.99 6.33 12.42
N LYS A 112 -6.13 7.25 11.47
CA LYS A 112 -7.42 7.84 11.12
C LYS A 112 -8.17 6.91 10.16
N CYS A 113 -9.33 6.41 10.58
CA CYS A 113 -10.21 5.62 9.73
C CYS A 113 -11.11 6.54 8.89
N LEU A 114 -11.20 6.28 7.58
CA LEU A 114 -12.15 6.92 6.67
C LEU A 114 -13.07 5.84 6.11
N SER A 115 -14.37 5.94 6.40
CA SER A 115 -15.38 5.04 5.82
C SER A 115 -16.06 5.74 4.65
N VAL A 116 -16.09 5.06 3.49
CA VAL A 116 -16.85 5.50 2.33
C VAL A 116 -18.15 4.71 2.33
N GLY A 117 -19.29 5.40 2.39
CA GLY A 117 -20.60 4.75 2.42
C GLY A 117 -20.83 3.86 1.19
N ALA A 118 -21.50 2.73 1.39
CA ALA A 118 -21.84 1.82 0.30
C ALA A 118 -23.16 2.23 -0.35
N LYS A 119 -23.14 2.59 -1.63
CA LYS A 119 -24.37 2.66 -2.45
C LYS A 119 -24.65 1.28 -3.01
N ARG A 120 -25.41 0.47 -2.26
CA ARG A 120 -25.84 -0.87 -2.69
C ARG A 120 -27.17 -0.75 -3.40
N PHE A 121 -27.28 -1.37 -4.57
CA PHE A 121 -28.56 -1.52 -5.27
C PHE A 121 -29.11 -2.92 -4.95
N PRO A 122 -30.44 -3.08 -4.86
CA PRO A 122 -31.04 -4.38 -4.65
C PRO A 122 -30.63 -5.34 -5.77
N VAL A 123 -30.34 -6.58 -5.38
CA VAL A 123 -30.09 -7.70 -6.29
C VAL A 123 -31.25 -8.67 -6.08
N GLU A 124 -31.99 -8.96 -7.14
CA GLU A 124 -33.06 -9.99 -7.15
C GLU A 124 -32.47 -11.40 -7.20
#